data_AF-A0A1Z4C055-F1
#
_entry.id   AF-A0A1Z4C055-F1
#
_cell.length_a   1.000
_cell.length_b   1.000
_cell.length_c   1.000
_cell.angle_alpha   90.00
_cell.angle_beta   90.00
_cell.angle_gamma   90.00
#
_symmetry.space_group_name_H-M   'P 1'
#
loop_
_entity.id
_entity.type
_entity.pdbx_description
1 polymer ?
#
loop_
_entity_poly.entity_id
_entity_poly.type
_entity_poly.pdbx_seq_one_letter_code
_entity_poly.pdbx_strand_id
1 'polypeptide(L)'
;MVIDLTDLSSIGQLKAQGDFRSVKSLVAKALGFAIKANSWDGLYGQLCKIRAAIIENHQQLCVLANNDAAIRAWGFDKAKKALSVLLGVKLPAENWPQLLSRFQQVMSAFLPNETLNGNSPLYTHEEKVRKFDQIKFQNFVNSSKLEGIDVTKSHLSMAELVKKYTEIGKNVHG
;
A
#
# COMPACT_ATOMS: atom_id res chain seq x y z
N MET A 1 3.61 -19.99 5.29
CA MET A 1 3.47 -19.10 4.12
C MET A 1 2.54 -17.96 4.52
N VAL A 2 2.97 -16.71 4.36
CA VAL A 2 2.17 -15.51 4.64
C VAL A 2 1.78 -14.90 3.30
N ILE A 3 0.52 -14.48 3.16
CA ILE A 3 0.06 -13.77 1.98
C ILE A 3 0.46 -12.31 2.07
N ASP A 4 1.07 -11.78 1.02
CA ASP A 4 1.33 -10.36 0.91
C ASP A 4 0.10 -9.69 0.26
N LEU A 5 -0.52 -8.78 1.01
CA LEU A 5 -1.65 -7.94 0.58
C LEU A 5 -1.28 -6.45 0.51
N THR A 6 -0.01 -6.10 0.76
CA THR A 6 0.48 -4.71 0.76
C THR A 6 0.61 -4.16 -0.67
N ASP A 7 0.87 -5.05 -1.64
CA ASP A 7 0.86 -4.75 -3.07
C ASP A 7 -0.17 -5.61 -3.82
N LEU A 8 -1.29 -4.99 -4.19
CA LEU A 8 -2.40 -5.59 -4.94
C LEU A 8 -2.64 -4.80 -6.23
N SER A 9 -1.59 -4.60 -7.03
CA SER A 9 -1.66 -3.90 -8.30
C SER A 9 -2.36 -4.71 -9.40
N SER A 10 -2.41 -6.04 -9.27
CA SER A 10 -3.15 -6.89 -10.22
C SER A 10 -3.68 -8.19 -9.62
N ILE A 11 -4.72 -8.75 -10.25
CA ILE A 11 -5.23 -10.09 -9.96
C ILE A 11 -4.17 -11.19 -10.19
N GLY A 12 -3.19 -10.93 -11.07
CA GLY A 12 -2.09 -11.83 -11.36
C GLY A 12 -1.20 -12.08 -10.13
N GLN A 13 -0.97 -11.04 -9.32
CA GLN A 13 -0.20 -11.17 -8.07
C GLN A 13 -0.88 -12.10 -7.06
N LEU A 14 -2.21 -12.11 -6.99
CA LEU A 14 -2.95 -13.06 -6.15
C LEU A 14 -2.84 -14.49 -6.69
N LYS A 15 -3.00 -14.68 -8.01
CA LYS A 15 -2.90 -16.00 -8.65
C LYS A 15 -1.50 -16.61 -8.55
N ALA A 16 -0.45 -15.78 -8.55
CA ALA A 16 0.94 -16.23 -8.39
C ALA A 16 1.22 -16.84 -7.01
N GLN A 17 0.39 -16.56 -6.00
CA GLN A 17 0.56 -17.09 -4.63
C GLN A 17 -0.05 -18.48 -4.41
N GLY A 18 -0.74 -19.03 -5.42
CA GLY A 18 -1.26 -20.40 -5.39
C GLY A 18 -2.66 -20.54 -5.98
N ASP A 19 -3.28 -21.71 -5.75
CA ASP A 19 -4.65 -21.96 -6.17
C ASP A 19 -5.67 -21.12 -5.37
N PHE A 20 -6.87 -20.98 -5.91
CA PHE A 20 -7.91 -20.12 -5.35
C PHE A 20 -8.29 -20.48 -3.91
N ARG A 21 -8.40 -21.78 -3.60
CA ARG A 21 -8.81 -22.23 -2.26
C ARG A 21 -7.71 -21.93 -1.24
N SER A 22 -6.46 -22.18 -1.61
CA SER A 22 -5.30 -21.87 -0.78
C SER A 22 -5.17 -20.37 -0.53
N VAL A 23 -5.22 -19.55 -1.59
CA VAL A 23 -5.13 -18.09 -1.46
C VAL A 23 -6.29 -17.54 -0.62
N LYS A 24 -7.53 -17.99 -0.85
CA LYS A 24 -8.68 -17.59 -0.04
C LYS A 24 -8.51 -17.96 1.43
N SER A 25 -7.91 -19.13 1.73
CA SER A 25 -7.60 -19.51 3.12
C SER A 25 -6.52 -18.63 3.74
N LEU A 26 -5.49 -18.24 2.97
CA LEU A 26 -4.43 -17.37 3.46
C LEU A 26 -4.93 -15.95 3.71
N VAL A 27 -5.76 -15.41 2.81
CA VAL A 27 -6.46 -14.14 3.02
C VAL A 27 -7.28 -14.20 4.29
N ALA A 28 -8.06 -15.26 4.50
CA ALA A 28 -8.88 -15.39 5.70
C ALA A 28 -8.05 -15.41 6.99
N LYS A 29 -6.86 -16.04 6.95
CA LYS A 29 -5.90 -16.03 8.07
C LYS A 29 -5.33 -14.64 8.30
N ALA A 30 -4.94 -13.92 7.24
CA ALA A 30 -4.39 -12.57 7.33
C ALA A 30 -5.39 -11.57 7.92
N LEU A 31 -6.66 -11.65 7.52
CA LEU A 31 -7.70 -10.74 8.00
C LEU A 31 -8.33 -11.17 9.34
N GLY A 32 -8.09 -12.42 9.78
CA GLY A 32 -8.75 -13.00 10.95
C GLY A 32 -10.21 -13.40 10.73
N PHE A 33 -10.71 -13.35 9.50
CA PHE A 33 -12.05 -13.79 9.13
C PHE A 33 -12.18 -14.13 7.65
N ALA A 34 -13.17 -14.95 7.32
CA ALA A 34 -13.42 -15.37 5.94
C ALA A 34 -14.10 -14.27 5.11
N ILE A 35 -13.57 -14.04 3.91
CA ILE A 35 -14.23 -13.25 2.86
C ILE A 35 -15.17 -14.15 2.05
N LYS A 36 -16.39 -13.66 1.81
CA LYS A 36 -17.35 -14.27 0.89
C LYS A 36 -17.00 -13.90 -0.56
N ALA A 37 -16.14 -14.69 -1.18
CA ALA A 37 -15.82 -14.61 -2.61
C ALA A 37 -15.78 -16.00 -3.24
N ASN A 38 -16.38 -16.15 -4.42
CA ASN A 38 -16.46 -17.42 -5.16
C ASN A 38 -15.63 -17.41 -6.46
N SER A 39 -15.00 -16.28 -6.78
CA SER A 39 -14.16 -16.10 -7.95
C SER A 39 -12.93 -15.26 -7.60
N TRP A 40 -11.90 -15.33 -8.45
CA TRP A 40 -10.72 -14.49 -8.32
C TRP A 40 -11.07 -13.00 -8.37
N ASP A 41 -11.92 -12.58 -9.30
CA ASP A 41 -12.33 -11.18 -9.44
C ASP A 41 -13.12 -10.69 -8.23
N GLY A 42 -13.99 -11.56 -7.68
CA GLY A 42 -14.73 -11.24 -6.47
C GLY A 42 -13.83 -11.08 -5.24
N LEU A 43 -12.79 -11.91 -5.13
CA LEU A 43 -11.81 -11.82 -4.05
C LEU A 43 -10.95 -10.55 -4.21
N TYR A 44 -10.37 -10.37 -5.40
CA TYR A 44 -9.53 -9.23 -5.73
C TYR A 44 -10.28 -7.90 -5.54
N GLY A 45 -11.50 -7.80 -6.10
CA GLY A 45 -12.32 -6.60 -5.97
C GLY A 45 -12.66 -6.23 -4.52
N GLN A 46 -12.88 -7.22 -3.64
CA GLN A 46 -13.08 -6.94 -2.22
C GLN A 46 -11.80 -6.47 -1.54
N LEU A 47 -10.66 -7.09 -1.84
CA LEU A 47 -9.37 -6.66 -1.29
C LEU A 47 -9.00 -5.26 -1.76
N CYS A 48 -9.27 -4.89 -3.02
CA CYS A 48 -9.08 -3.54 -3.53
C CYS A 48 -9.97 -2.52 -2.81
N LYS A 49 -11.23 -2.86 -2.53
CA LYS A 49 -12.14 -2.00 -1.76
C LYS A 49 -11.64 -1.75 -0.34
N ILE A 50 -11.18 -2.81 0.33
CA ILE A 50 -10.60 -2.70 1.68
C ILE A 50 -9.37 -1.80 1.65
N ARG A 51 -8.45 -2.06 0.71
CA ARG A 51 -7.24 -1.26 0.53
C ARG A 51 -7.54 0.22 0.28
N ALA A 52 -8.49 0.51 -0.61
CA ALA A 52 -8.90 1.88 -0.90
C ALA A 52 -9.44 2.59 0.34
N ALA A 53 -10.33 1.93 1.10
CA ALA A 53 -10.87 2.48 2.34
C ALA A 53 -9.78 2.74 3.39
N ILE A 54 -8.81 1.83 3.53
CA ILE A 54 -7.68 2.01 4.44
C ILE A 54 -6.80 3.19 4.03
N ILE A 55 -6.52 3.36 2.73
CA ILE A 55 -5.74 4.49 2.22
C ILE A 55 -6.49 5.81 2.48
N GLU A 56 -7.78 5.86 2.16
CA GLU A 56 -8.63 7.04 2.36
C GLU A 56 -8.71 7.46 3.84
N ASN A 57 -8.77 6.48 4.75
CA ASN A 57 -8.94 6.71 6.19
C ASN A 57 -7.63 6.56 6.99
N HIS A 58 -6.47 6.55 6.32
CA HIS A 58 -5.18 6.16 6.92
C HIS A 58 -4.86 6.89 8.23
N GLN A 59 -4.94 8.23 8.24
CA GLN A 59 -4.56 9.02 9.40
C GLN A 59 -5.45 8.70 10.61
N GLN A 60 -6.75 8.57 10.40
CA GLN A 60 -7.69 8.22 11.47
C GLN A 60 -7.44 6.79 11.97
N LEU A 61 -7.22 5.85 11.05
CA LEU A 61 -6.96 4.46 11.39
C LEU A 61 -5.67 4.29 12.20
N CYS A 62 -4.60 5.03 11.88
CA CYS A 62 -3.33 4.99 12.63
C CYS A 62 -3.46 5.57 14.05
N VAL A 63 -4.27 6.62 14.23
CA VAL A 63 -4.58 7.14 15.57
C VAL A 63 -5.35 6.09 16.40
N LEU A 64 -6.34 5.44 15.79
CA LEU A 64 -7.16 4.43 16.47
C LEU A 64 -6.38 3.15 16.78
N ALA A 65 -5.48 2.71 15.88
CA ALA A 65 -4.63 1.53 16.07
C ALA A 65 -3.76 1.60 17.34
N ASN A 66 -3.43 2.80 17.79
CA ASN A 66 -2.60 3.05 18.96
C ASN A 66 -3.40 3.54 20.19
N ASN A 67 -4.74 3.58 20.12
CA ASN A 67 -5.57 4.15 21.17
C ASN A 67 -6.88 3.36 21.41
N ASP A 68 -6.73 2.19 22.05
CA ASP A 68 -7.85 1.33 22.44
C ASP A 68 -8.90 2.04 23.31
N ALA A 69 -8.47 2.98 24.17
CA ALA A 69 -9.38 3.73 25.04
C ALA A 69 -10.34 4.61 24.23
N ALA A 70 -9.85 5.26 23.17
CA ALA A 70 -10.67 6.06 22.25
C ALA A 70 -11.69 5.19 21.51
N ILE A 71 -11.31 3.99 21.07
CA ILE A 71 -12.25 3.05 20.44
C ILE A 71 -13.32 2.60 21.44
N ARG A 72 -12.92 2.27 22.67
CA ARG A 72 -13.83 1.79 23.72
C ARG A 72 -14.84 2.84 24.17
N ALA A 73 -14.46 4.12 24.15
CA ALA A 73 -15.33 5.24 24.48
C ALA A 73 -16.59 5.33 23.60
N TRP A 74 -16.57 4.72 22.40
CA TRP A 74 -17.74 4.69 21.52
C TRP A 74 -18.82 3.68 21.92
N GLY A 75 -18.48 2.68 22.76
CA GLY A 75 -19.32 1.50 22.98
C GLY A 75 -19.20 0.47 21.84
N PHE A 76 -19.46 -0.80 22.17
CA PHE A 76 -19.09 -1.94 21.31
C PHE A 76 -19.74 -1.89 19.93
N ASP A 77 -21.07 -1.75 19.85
CA ASP A 77 -21.79 -1.80 18.58
C ASP A 77 -21.44 -0.62 17.66
N LYS A 78 -21.30 0.57 18.26
CA LYS A 78 -20.91 1.78 17.55
C LYS A 78 -19.48 1.67 17.03
N ALA A 79 -18.55 1.17 17.85
CA ALA A 79 -17.17 0.94 17.45
C ALA A 79 -17.07 -0.08 16.32
N LYS A 80 -17.76 -1.22 16.44
CA LYS A 80 -17.80 -2.25 15.40
C LYS A 80 -18.31 -1.70 14.07
N LYS A 81 -19.39 -0.91 14.11
CA LYS A 81 -19.94 -0.25 12.91
C LYS A 81 -18.95 0.76 12.32
N ALA A 82 -18.39 1.64 13.15
CA ALA A 82 -17.45 2.68 12.71
C ALA A 82 -16.19 2.07 12.09
N LEU A 83 -15.54 1.13 12.77
CA LEU A 83 -14.34 0.45 12.27
C LEU A 83 -14.64 -0.33 10.98
N SER A 84 -15.81 -0.96 10.87
CA SER A 84 -16.21 -1.64 9.63
C SER A 84 -16.35 -0.68 8.45
N VAL A 85 -16.83 0.54 8.69
CA VAL A 85 -16.94 1.59 7.67
C VAL A 85 -15.55 2.08 7.26
N LEU A 86 -14.70 2.41 8.24
CA LEU A 86 -13.34 2.91 7.97
C LEU A 86 -12.48 1.90 7.22
N LEU A 87 -12.64 0.60 7.49
CA LEU A 87 -11.93 -0.47 6.79
C LEU A 87 -12.60 -0.92 5.50
N GLY A 88 -13.80 -0.45 5.18
CA GLY A 88 -14.57 -0.90 4.01
C GLY A 88 -14.99 -2.37 4.06
N VAL A 89 -14.98 -3.01 5.24
CA VAL A 89 -15.35 -4.42 5.43
C VAL A 89 -16.04 -4.65 6.77
N LYS A 90 -17.09 -5.47 6.77
CA LYS A 90 -17.78 -5.87 8.00
C LYS A 90 -16.84 -6.71 8.86
N LEU A 91 -16.51 -6.20 10.05
CA LEU A 91 -15.80 -6.97 11.08
C LEU A 91 -16.78 -7.89 11.79
N PRO A 92 -16.71 -9.22 11.61
CA PRO A 92 -17.44 -10.13 12.48
C PRO A 92 -16.77 -10.05 13.85
N ALA A 93 -17.46 -9.80 14.94
CA ALA A 93 -16.87 -9.79 16.28
C ALA A 93 -18.01 -9.84 17.30
N GLU A 94 -17.83 -10.62 18.36
CA GLU A 94 -18.84 -10.82 19.41
C GLU A 94 -18.45 -10.16 20.73
N ASN A 95 -17.16 -9.79 20.87
CA ASN A 95 -16.62 -9.18 22.06
C ASN A 95 -15.44 -8.26 21.72
N TRP A 96 -15.03 -7.44 22.69
CA TRP A 96 -13.94 -6.47 22.54
C TRP A 96 -12.61 -7.09 22.08
N PRO A 97 -12.12 -8.18 22.68
CA PRO A 97 -10.88 -8.81 22.22
C PRO A 97 -10.92 -9.21 20.74
N GLN A 98 -12.03 -9.80 20.29
CA GLN A 98 -12.19 -10.17 18.88
C GLN A 98 -12.25 -8.95 17.96
N LEU A 99 -12.93 -7.87 18.37
CA LEU A 99 -13.03 -6.67 17.55
C LEU A 99 -11.66 -6.00 17.36
N LEU A 100 -10.93 -5.79 18.46
CA LEU A 100 -9.61 -5.17 18.43
C LEU A 100 -8.60 -6.03 17.67
N SER A 101 -8.59 -7.34 17.92
CA SER A 101 -7.72 -8.27 17.21
C SER A 101 -7.96 -8.26 15.69
N ARG A 102 -9.23 -8.32 15.25
CA ARG A 102 -9.55 -8.28 13.82
C ARG A 102 -9.26 -6.94 13.18
N PHE A 103 -9.50 -5.85 13.90
CA PHE A 103 -9.11 -4.52 13.46
C PHE A 103 -7.59 -4.44 13.22
N GLN A 104 -6.79 -4.88 14.18
CA GLN A 104 -5.32 -4.92 14.06
C GLN A 104 -4.86 -5.86 12.94
N GLN A 105 -5.49 -7.02 12.75
CA GLN A 105 -5.18 -7.97 11.68
C GLN A 105 -5.44 -7.39 10.29
N VAL A 106 -6.58 -6.73 10.09
CA VAL A 106 -6.85 -6.06 8.81
C VAL A 106 -5.83 -4.95 8.57
N MET A 107 -5.54 -4.13 9.58
CA MET A 107 -4.54 -3.07 9.48
C MET A 107 -3.16 -3.63 9.09
N SER A 108 -2.67 -4.66 9.78
CA SER A 108 -1.35 -5.26 9.50
C SER A 108 -1.30 -6.04 8.19
N ALA A 109 -2.43 -6.53 7.69
CA ALA A 109 -2.49 -7.22 6.40
C ALA A 109 -2.21 -6.26 5.23
N PHE A 110 -2.69 -5.01 5.31
CA PHE A 110 -2.58 -4.03 4.22
C PHE A 110 -1.49 -2.98 4.44
N LEU A 111 -1.08 -2.76 5.69
CA LEU A 111 -0.07 -1.76 6.05
C LEU A 111 1.24 -2.43 6.46
N PRO A 112 2.38 -2.02 5.88
CA PRO A 112 3.69 -2.36 6.43
C PRO A 112 3.76 -1.98 7.92
N ASN A 113 4.47 -2.77 8.73
CA ASN A 113 4.62 -2.51 10.17
C ASN A 113 5.15 -1.09 10.48
N GLU A 114 6.00 -0.54 9.60
CA GLU A 114 6.56 0.81 9.72
C GLU A 114 5.51 1.92 9.64
N THR A 115 4.42 1.68 8.91
CA THR A 115 3.27 2.59 8.71
C THR A 115 2.34 2.65 9.91
N LEU A 116 2.27 1.58 10.71
CA LEU A 116 1.42 1.50 11.91
C LEU A 116 1.94 2.38 13.06
N ASN A 117 3.21 2.78 13.01
CA ASN A 117 3.84 3.68 13.98
C ASN A 117 3.58 5.17 13.69
N GLY A 118 2.70 5.49 12.73
CA GLY A 118 2.23 6.86 12.46
C GLY A 118 3.20 7.78 11.73
N ASN A 119 4.44 7.32 11.45
CA ASN A 119 5.50 8.16 10.87
C ASN A 119 5.77 7.91 9.38
N SER A 120 5.18 6.88 8.78
CA SER A 120 5.36 6.58 7.35
C SER A 120 4.08 6.84 6.56
N PRO A 121 4.14 7.62 5.48
CA PRO A 121 2.98 7.78 4.59
C PRO A 121 2.73 6.51 3.80
N LEU A 122 1.46 6.12 3.66
CA LEU A 122 1.03 5.11 2.70
C LEU A 122 1.19 5.65 1.30
N TYR A 123 2.17 5.14 0.55
CA TYR A 123 2.28 5.40 -0.88
C TYR A 123 1.64 4.26 -1.67
N THR A 124 0.78 4.62 -2.62
CA THR A 124 0.41 3.74 -3.73
C THR A 124 1.66 3.31 -4.52
N HIS A 125 1.57 2.25 -5.33
CA HIS A 125 2.71 1.81 -6.15
C HIS A 125 3.22 2.95 -7.05
N GLU A 126 2.31 3.69 -7.68
CA GLU A 126 2.63 4.85 -8.52
C GLU A 126 3.33 5.95 -7.73
N GLU A 127 2.89 6.24 -6.50
CA GLU A 127 3.56 7.21 -5.64
C GLU A 127 4.93 6.73 -5.14
N LYS A 128 5.09 5.43 -4.88
CA LYS A 128 6.38 4.83 -4.54
C LYS A 128 7.36 4.99 -5.71
N VAL A 129 6.92 4.67 -6.93
CA VAL A 129 7.72 4.85 -8.15
C VAL A 129 8.09 6.32 -8.34
N ARG A 130 7.11 7.23 -8.26
CA ARG A 130 7.35 8.68 -8.41
C ARG A 130 8.36 9.20 -7.38
N LYS A 131 8.24 8.79 -6.11
CA LYS A 131 9.17 9.20 -5.06
C LYS A 131 10.54 8.58 -5.23
N PHE A 132 10.61 7.30 -5.61
CA PHE A 132 11.87 6.63 -5.89
C PHE A 132 12.63 7.34 -7.01
N ASP A 133 11.94 7.71 -8.10
CA ASP A 133 12.55 8.46 -9.20
C ASP A 133 13.00 9.85 -8.77
N GLN A 134 12.20 10.53 -7.94
CA GLN A 134 12.56 11.84 -7.37
C GLN A 134 13.79 11.75 -6.46
N ILE A 135 13.86 10.73 -5.60
CA ILE A 135 15.00 10.47 -4.70
C ILE A 135 16.24 10.10 -5.51
N LYS A 136 16.12 9.24 -6.52
CA LYS A 136 17.23 8.90 -7.43
C LYS A 136 17.79 10.13 -8.11
N PHE A 137 16.93 10.99 -8.64
CA PHE A 137 17.37 12.23 -9.26
C PHE A 137 18.08 13.13 -8.25
N GLN A 138 17.52 13.29 -7.05
CA GLN A 138 18.14 14.13 -6.02
C GLN A 138 19.50 13.57 -5.58
N ASN A 139 19.61 12.24 -5.41
CA ASN A 139 20.86 11.57 -5.08
C ASN A 139 21.89 11.72 -6.20
N PHE A 140 21.47 11.63 -7.45
CA PHE A 140 22.32 11.88 -8.61
C PHE A 140 22.85 13.31 -8.61
N VAL A 141 21.98 14.32 -8.47
CA VAL A 141 22.37 15.74 -8.38
C VAL A 141 23.35 15.95 -7.23
N ASN A 142 23.05 15.40 -6.05
CA ASN A 142 23.92 15.52 -4.87
C ASN A 142 25.29 14.85 -5.11
N SER A 143 25.31 13.67 -5.75
CA SER A 143 26.54 12.96 -6.09
C SER A 143 27.38 13.73 -7.12
N SER A 144 26.76 14.25 -8.18
CA SER A 144 27.44 15.05 -9.20
C SER A 144 28.01 16.34 -8.61
N LYS A 145 27.30 16.98 -7.67
CA LYS A 145 27.79 18.16 -6.97
C LYS A 145 29.06 17.90 -6.16
N LEU A 146 29.20 16.69 -5.58
CA LEU A 146 30.43 16.28 -4.90
C LEU A 146 31.64 16.20 -5.85
N GLU A 147 31.39 15.94 -7.13
CA GLU A 147 32.39 15.94 -8.20
C GLU A 147 32.58 17.32 -8.85
N GLY A 148 31.90 18.36 -8.32
CA GLY A 148 31.93 19.71 -8.88
C GLY A 148 31.09 19.90 -10.16
N ILE A 149 30.24 18.93 -10.49
CA ILE A 149 29.38 18.96 -11.67
C ILE A 149 28.00 19.49 -11.28
N ASP A 150 27.58 20.59 -11.91
CA ASP A 150 26.26 21.16 -11.70
C ASP A 150 25.24 20.58 -12.68
N VAL A 151 24.26 19.85 -12.16
CA VAL A 151 23.26 19.14 -12.96
C VAL A 151 21.95 19.92 -12.93
N THR A 152 21.53 20.42 -14.08
CA THR A 152 20.22 21.07 -14.24
C THR A 152 19.16 20.07 -14.68
N LYS A 153 17.96 20.21 -14.12
CA LYS A 153 16.83 19.35 -14.46
C LYS A 153 16.36 19.65 -15.89
N SER A 154 16.37 18.64 -16.76
CA SER A 154 15.86 18.79 -18.11
C SER A 154 14.33 18.75 -18.13
N HIS A 155 13.72 19.55 -19.01
CA HIS A 155 12.29 19.46 -19.33
C HIS A 155 11.97 18.37 -20.36
N LEU A 156 13.01 17.74 -20.92
CA LEU A 156 12.88 16.69 -21.93
C LEU A 156 12.63 15.33 -21.28
N SER A 157 11.82 14.51 -21.94
CA SER A 157 11.66 13.10 -21.59
C SER A 157 12.95 12.31 -21.81
N MET A 158 13.06 11.13 -21.19
CA MET A 158 14.25 10.27 -21.35
C MET A 158 14.49 9.89 -22.82
N ALA A 159 13.42 9.65 -23.59
CA ALA A 159 13.53 9.35 -25.02
C ALA A 159 14.10 10.52 -25.82
N GLU A 160 13.67 11.75 -25.50
CA GLU A 160 14.19 12.97 -26.12
C GLU A 160 15.65 13.26 -25.72
N LEU A 161 16.01 12.99 -24.47
CA LEU A 161 17.39 13.09 -23.99
C LEU A 161 18.30 12.09 -24.73
N VAL A 162 17.91 10.82 -24.77
CA VAL A 162 18.66 9.78 -25.50
C VAL A 162 18.81 10.17 -26.97
N LYS A 163 17.74 10.61 -27.63
CA LYS A 163 17.79 11.05 -29.02
C LYS A 163 18.76 12.23 -29.20
N LYS A 164 18.65 13.28 -28.39
CA LYS A 164 19.52 14.46 -28.44
C LYS A 164 21.00 14.10 -28.28
N TYR A 165 21.35 13.29 -27.27
CA TYR A 165 22.74 12.92 -27.04
C TYR A 165 23.27 11.93 -28.08
N THR A 166 22.42 11.09 -28.66
CA THR A 166 22.79 10.20 -29.78
C THR A 166 23.07 11.00 -31.06
N GLU A 167 22.26 12.03 -31.35
CA GLU A 167 22.47 12.93 -32.50
C GLU A 167 23.74 13.77 -32.34
N ILE A 168 24.02 14.27 -31.13
CA ILE A 168 25.29 14.95 -30.83
C ILE A 168 26.48 14.01 -31.04
N GLY A 169 26.42 12.79 -30.51
CA GLY A 169 27.50 11.79 -30.67
C GLY A 169 27.78 11.43 -32.13
N LYS A 170 26.76 11.42 -33.00
CA LYS A 170 26.92 11.20 -34.45
C LYS A 170 27.65 12.36 -35.14
N ASN A 171 27.40 13.60 -34.70
CA ASN A 171 27.99 14.80 -35.29
C ASN A 171 29.42 15.10 -34.79
N VAL A 172 29.90 14.41 -33.75
CA VAL A 172 31.28 14.54 -33.23
C VAL A 172 32.24 13.57 -33.92
N HIS A 173 31.73 12.63 -34.72
CA HIS A 173 32.50 11.62 -35.45
C HIS A 173 32.31 11.68 -36.98
N GLY A 174 31.76 12.79 -37.50
CA GLY A 174 31.69 13.10 -38.94
C GLY A 174 32.38 14.43 -39.22
#